data_AF-A0A397W4F7-F1
#
_entry.id   AF-A0A397W4F7-F1
#
_cell.length_a   1.000
_cell.length_b   1.000
_cell.length_c   1.000
_cell.angle_alpha   90.00
_cell.angle_beta   90.00
_cell.angle_gamma   90.00
#
_symmetry.space_group_name_H-M   'P 1'
#
loop_
_entity.id
_entity.type
_entity.pdbx_description
1 polymer ?
#
loop_
_entity_poly.entity_id
_entity_poly.type
_entity_poly.pdbx_seq_one_letter_code
_entity_poly.pdbx_strand_id
1 'polypeptide(L)'
;MVQDLVSICKNLVEINGGEIKVESQLEKGSKFSFTWNVEILPKASLSAEIQFNKQSSYVLPHTIRKKRIQIIHSAENLRNSIMNYLKSVEKVDAFDTFEKGIKAVKTYKELYDQFTYDIVFIGLYENFKEETINFILELKNC
;
A
#
# COMPACT_ATOMS: atom_id res chain seq x y z
N MET A 1 11.74 -18.53 -1.65
CA MET A 1 10.30 -18.26 -1.91
C MET A 1 9.51 -17.95 -0.62
N VAL A 2 9.31 -18.88 0.34
CA VAL A 2 8.51 -18.60 1.56
C VAL A 2 9.25 -17.68 2.57
N GLN A 3 10.57 -17.84 2.69
CA GLN A 3 11.40 -16.99 3.57
C GLN A 3 11.42 -15.51 3.14
N ASP A 4 11.36 -15.26 1.83
CA ASP A 4 11.47 -13.91 1.26
C ASP A 4 10.22 -13.08 1.57
N LEU A 5 9.03 -13.68 1.46
CA LEU A 5 7.75 -13.02 1.77
C LEU A 5 7.66 -12.61 3.23
N VAL A 6 8.03 -13.51 4.16
CA VAL A 6 8.03 -13.20 5.60
C VAL A 6 8.99 -12.06 5.91
N SER A 7 10.16 -12.03 5.27
CA SER A 7 11.10 -10.94 5.46
C SER A 7 10.60 -9.61 4.88
N ILE A 8 9.87 -9.62 3.76
CA ILE A 8 9.25 -8.41 3.20
C ILE A 8 8.17 -7.88 4.15
N CYS A 9 7.31 -8.76 4.66
CA CYS A 9 6.30 -8.38 5.65
C CYS A 9 6.93 -7.77 6.90
N LYS A 10 8.03 -8.34 7.40
CA LYS A 10 8.77 -7.78 8.53
C LYS A 10 9.27 -6.36 8.24
N ASN A 11 9.94 -6.15 7.11
CA ASN A 11 10.44 -4.82 6.74
C ASN A 11 9.30 -3.81 6.56
N LEU A 12 8.18 -4.21 5.97
CA LEU A 12 6.99 -3.37 5.83
C LEU A 12 6.47 -2.90 7.19
N VAL A 13 6.34 -3.82 8.15
CA VAL A 13 5.88 -3.50 9.50
C VAL A 13 6.88 -2.55 10.20
N GLU A 14 8.18 -2.84 10.13
CA GLU A 14 9.24 -2.03 10.76
C GLU A 14 9.36 -0.63 10.15
N ILE A 15 9.28 -0.49 8.82
CA ILE A 15 9.32 0.82 8.14
C ILE A 15 8.16 1.72 8.60
N ASN A 16 7.01 1.12 8.94
CA ASN A 16 5.84 1.83 9.46
C ASN A 16 5.86 1.99 11.01
N GLY A 17 6.99 1.69 11.66
CA GLY A 17 7.18 1.83 13.10
C GLY A 17 6.44 0.78 13.94
N GLY A 18 6.00 -0.31 13.31
CA GLY A 18 5.41 -1.46 13.99
C GLY A 18 6.44 -2.53 14.32
N GLU A 19 5.98 -3.58 15.00
CA GLU A 19 6.74 -4.78 15.33
C GLU A 19 6.01 -6.02 14.80
N ILE A 20 6.73 -7.05 14.38
CA ILE A 20 6.17 -8.36 13.99
C ILE A 20 6.68 -9.45 14.94
N LYS A 21 5.80 -10.38 15.32
CA LYS A 21 6.07 -11.51 16.22
C LYS A 21 5.57 -12.81 15.59
N VAL A 22 6.31 -13.90 15.83
CA VAL A 22 5.98 -15.24 15.34
C VAL A 22 5.97 -16.21 16.51
N GLU A 23 4.86 -16.93 16.66
CA GLU A 23 4.70 -18.02 17.61
C GLU A 23 4.46 -19.31 16.80
N SER A 24 5.32 -20.30 16.94
CA SER A 24 5.19 -21.56 16.21
C SER A 24 5.37 -22.74 17.15
N GLN A 25 4.47 -23.73 17.07
CA GLN A 25 4.58 -24.98 17.79
C GLN A 25 4.42 -26.13 16.81
N LEU A 26 5.31 -27.13 16.91
CA LEU A 26 5.25 -28.34 16.10
C LEU A 26 3.85 -28.97 16.22
N GLU A 27 3.27 -29.40 15.09
CA GLU A 27 1.93 -29.98 14.98
C GLU A 27 0.74 -29.09 15.38
N LYS A 28 0.97 -27.83 15.77
CA LYS A 28 -0.08 -26.85 16.11
C LYS A 28 -0.14 -25.66 15.16
N GLY A 29 0.82 -25.54 14.26
CA GLY A 29 0.91 -24.48 13.27
C GLY A 29 1.65 -23.24 13.77
N SER A 30 1.54 -22.16 12.98
CA SER A 30 2.25 -20.90 13.22
C SER A 30 1.29 -19.72 13.25
N LYS A 31 1.52 -18.79 14.17
CA LYS A 31 0.79 -17.53 14.32
C LYS A 31 1.74 -16.36 14.09
N PHE A 32 1.34 -15.46 13.20
CA PHE A 32 2.03 -14.19 12.95
C PHE A 32 1.18 -13.05 13.50
N SER A 33 1.79 -12.16 14.27
CA SER A 33 1.12 -10.98 14.84
C SER A 33 1.96 -9.75 14.55
N PHE A 34 1.34 -8.59 14.29
CA PHE A 34 2.07 -7.34 14.11
C PHE A 34 1.34 -6.15 14.72
N THR A 35 2.09 -5.11 15.06
CA THR A 35 1.55 -3.81 15.46
C THR A 35 1.60 -2.84 14.28
N TRP A 36 0.69 -1.87 14.27
CA TRP A 36 0.66 -0.81 13.28
C TRP A 36 0.27 0.51 13.95
N ASN A 37 1.09 1.54 13.77
CA ASN A 37 0.78 2.86 14.29
C ASN A 37 -0.29 3.51 13.39
N VAL A 38 -1.53 3.43 13.85
CA VAL A 38 -2.65 4.13 13.22
C VAL A 38 -2.82 5.50 13.86
N GLU A 39 -2.64 6.56 13.08
CA GLU A 39 -3.12 7.88 13.46
C GLU A 39 -4.65 7.87 13.45
N ILE A 40 -5.26 7.96 14.63
CA ILE A 40 -6.70 8.15 14.76
C ILE A 40 -6.99 9.60 14.42
N LEU A 41 -7.50 9.83 13.22
CA LEU A 41 -7.85 11.17 12.77
C LEU A 41 -9.05 11.71 13.56
N PRO A 42 -9.06 13.01 13.92
CA PRO A 42 -10.17 13.60 14.67
C PRO A 42 -11.48 13.48 13.90
N LYS A 43 -12.56 13.12 14.60
CA LYS A 43 -13.91 12.89 14.04
C LYS A 43 -14.44 14.08 13.21
N ALA A 44 -13.98 15.29 13.49
CA ALA A 44 -14.30 16.52 12.74
C ALA A 44 -13.78 16.52 11.28
N SER A 45 -12.82 15.66 10.93
CA SER A 45 -12.36 15.48 9.55
C SER A 45 -13.23 14.51 8.72
N LEU A 46 -14.16 13.80 9.38
CA LEU A 46 -15.10 12.86 8.75
C LEU A 46 -16.52 13.43 8.58
N SER A 47 -16.78 14.63 9.11
CA SER A 47 -18.13 15.19 9.23
C SER A 47 -18.66 15.92 7.98
N ALA A 48 -17.94 15.91 6.85
CA ALA A 48 -18.41 16.59 5.65
C ALA A 48 -19.39 15.77 4.78
N GLU A 49 -19.52 14.44 4.95
CA GLU A 49 -20.30 13.63 3.98
C GLU A 49 -21.15 12.47 4.57
N ILE A 50 -21.36 12.39 5.89
CA ILE A 50 -22.22 11.32 6.47
C ILE A 50 -23.72 11.45 6.06
N GLN A 51 -24.10 12.47 5.27
CA GLN A 51 -25.46 12.58 4.73
C GLN A 51 -25.68 12.00 3.32
N PHE A 52 -24.69 11.40 2.66
CA PHE A 52 -24.94 10.75 1.36
C PHE A 52 -24.93 9.21 1.42
N ASN A 53 -26.14 8.72 1.64
CA ASN A 53 -26.75 7.58 0.96
C ASN A 53 -26.48 6.16 1.48
N LYS A 54 -27.59 5.44 1.57
CA LYS A 54 -27.79 4.07 2.00
C LYS A 54 -27.38 3.13 0.85
N GLN A 55 -26.12 3.18 0.46
CA GLN A 55 -25.48 2.18 -0.37
C GLN A 55 -24.00 2.28 -0.05
N SER A 56 -23.44 1.22 0.53
CA SER A 56 -22.04 1.13 0.96
C SER A 56 -21.10 1.48 -0.19
N SER A 57 -20.77 2.76 -0.31
CA SER A 57 -19.73 3.21 -1.23
C SER A 57 -18.41 2.88 -0.53
N TYR A 58 -17.63 1.99 -1.11
CA TYR A 58 -16.29 1.62 -0.65
C TYR A 58 -15.28 2.74 -0.91
N VAL A 59 -15.70 3.99 -0.69
CA VAL A 59 -14.91 5.19 -0.95
C VAL A 59 -14.01 5.40 0.26
N LEU A 60 -12.69 5.40 0.07
CA LEU A 60 -11.78 5.67 1.17
C LEU A 60 -12.00 7.12 1.64
N PRO A 61 -12.02 7.37 2.96
CA PRO A 61 -12.07 8.73 3.48
C PRO A 61 -11.01 9.61 2.79
N HIS A 62 -11.37 10.85 2.45
CA HIS A 62 -10.47 11.83 1.83
C HIS A 62 -9.15 12.02 2.57
N THR A 63 -9.12 11.69 3.86
CA THR A 63 -7.93 11.74 4.70
C THR A 63 -6.99 10.55 4.56
N ILE A 64 -7.46 9.41 4.05
CA ILE A 64 -6.65 8.23 3.69
C ILE A 64 -6.13 8.35 2.26
N ARG A 65 -6.87 9.07 1.40
CA ARG A 65 -6.39 9.48 0.08
C ARG A 65 -5.03 10.19 0.21
N LYS A 66 -4.12 9.89 -0.72
CA LYS A 66 -2.73 10.37 -0.72
C LYS A 66 -1.84 9.92 0.46
N LYS A 67 -2.29 9.03 1.37
CA LYS A 67 -1.42 8.42 2.41
C LYS A 67 -0.53 7.28 1.89
N ARG A 68 -0.64 6.97 0.59
CA ARG A 68 0.14 6.03 -0.24
C ARG A 68 -0.07 4.56 0.10
N ILE A 69 -0.90 3.90 -0.71
CA ILE A 69 -1.13 2.46 -0.60
C ILE A 69 -0.48 1.79 -1.81
N GLN A 70 0.47 0.91 -1.55
CA GLN A 70 1.10 0.10 -2.59
C GLN A 70 0.56 -1.32 -2.51
N ILE A 71 0.09 -1.86 -3.63
CA ILE A 71 -0.35 -3.26 -3.70
C ILE A 71 0.49 -3.97 -4.74
N ILE A 72 1.11 -5.04 -4.30
CA ILE A 72 2.15 -5.75 -5.02
C ILE A 72 1.55 -7.10 -5.43
N HIS A 73 1.36 -7.32 -6.73
CA HIS A 73 0.81 -8.59 -7.23
C HIS A 73 1.50 -9.00 -8.53
N SER A 74 1.97 -10.25 -8.65
CA SER A 74 2.72 -10.73 -9.82
C SER A 74 1.86 -10.86 -11.07
N ALA A 75 0.61 -11.30 -10.93
CA ALA A 75 -0.30 -11.48 -12.06
C ALA A 75 -0.88 -10.15 -12.56
N GLU A 76 -0.57 -9.80 -13.81
CA GLU A 76 -0.99 -8.55 -14.46
C GLU A 76 -2.50 -8.44 -14.62
N ASN A 77 -3.17 -9.52 -15.05
CA ASN A 77 -4.62 -9.57 -15.18
C ASN A 77 -5.34 -9.23 -13.87
N LEU A 78 -4.82 -9.69 -12.72
CA LEU A 78 -5.38 -9.36 -11.42
C LEU A 78 -5.10 -7.89 -11.06
N ARG A 79 -3.89 -7.38 -11.28
CA ARG A 79 -3.60 -5.95 -11.10
C ARG A 79 -4.57 -5.09 -11.91
N ASN A 80 -4.75 -5.40 -13.19
CA ASN A 80 -5.65 -4.68 -14.09
C ASN A 80 -7.11 -4.74 -13.62
N SER A 81 -7.54 -5.90 -13.12
CA SER A 81 -8.90 -6.08 -12.59
C SER A 81 -9.15 -5.24 -11.34
N ILE A 82 -8.22 -5.29 -10.37
CA ILE A 82 -8.32 -4.48 -9.14
C ILE A 82 -8.21 -2.99 -9.48
N MET A 83 -7.32 -2.63 -10.40
CA MET A 83 -7.17 -1.25 -10.87
C MET A 83 -8.47 -0.74 -11.50
N ASN A 84 -9.09 -1.49 -12.40
CA ASN A 84 -10.35 -1.08 -13.02
C ASN A 84 -11.47 -0.93 -11.98
N TYR A 85 -11.50 -1.79 -10.97
CA TYR A 85 -12.43 -1.68 -9.86
C TYR A 85 -12.21 -0.38 -9.06
N LEU A 86 -10.97 -0.11 -8.66
CA LEU A 86 -10.63 1.03 -7.80
C LEU A 86 -10.55 2.37 -8.52
N LYS A 87 -10.29 2.43 -9.83
CA LYS A 87 -10.23 3.67 -10.63
C LYS A 87 -11.53 4.50 -10.54
N SER A 88 -12.64 3.86 -10.20
CA SER A 88 -13.93 4.54 -10.02
C SER A 88 -14.01 5.39 -8.74
N VAL A 89 -13.16 5.10 -7.75
CA VAL A 89 -13.22 5.68 -6.40
C VAL A 89 -11.91 6.27 -5.91
N GLU A 90 -10.77 5.84 -6.47
CA GLU A 90 -9.42 6.25 -6.09
C GLU A 90 -8.59 6.58 -7.33
N LYS A 91 -7.58 7.46 -7.18
CA LYS A 91 -6.61 7.71 -8.25
C LYS A 91 -5.56 6.61 -8.23
N VAL A 92 -5.71 5.65 -9.14
CA VAL A 92 -4.91 4.42 -9.17
C VAL A 92 -4.20 4.23 -10.49
N ASP A 93 -2.96 3.73 -10.42
CA ASP A 93 -2.15 3.37 -11.58
C ASP A 93 -1.42 2.05 -11.36
N ALA A 94 -0.98 1.42 -12.45
CA ALA A 94 -0.27 0.16 -12.45
C ALA A 94 1.02 0.25 -13.27
N PHE A 95 2.11 -0.27 -12.73
CA PHE A 95 3.41 -0.26 -13.37
C PHE A 95 4.00 -1.67 -13.42
N ASP A 96 4.69 -1.96 -14.52
CA ASP A 96 5.38 -3.24 -14.68
C ASP A 96 6.65 -3.31 -13.82
N THR A 97 7.32 -2.18 -13.58
CA THR A 97 8.59 -2.14 -12.81
C THR A 97 8.58 -1.09 -11.72
N PHE A 98 9.44 -1.27 -10.71
CA PHE A 98 9.62 -0.31 -9.62
C PHE A 98 10.09 1.05 -10.14
N GLU A 99 11.07 1.11 -11.06
CA GLU A 99 11.65 2.37 -11.56
C GLU A 99 10.60 3.25 -12.24
N LYS A 100 9.72 2.63 -13.05
CA LYS A 100 8.63 3.35 -13.72
C LYS A 100 7.69 3.96 -12.70
N GLY A 101 7.31 3.20 -11.67
CA GLY A 101 6.47 3.68 -10.58
C GLY A 101 7.11 4.80 -9.77
N ILE A 102 8.38 4.65 -9.37
CA ILE A 102 9.14 5.67 -8.62
C ILE A 102 9.19 6.97 -9.41
N LYS A 103 9.60 6.87 -10.68
CA LYS A 103 9.77 8.04 -11.54
C LYS A 103 8.45 8.79 -11.71
N ALA A 104 7.35 8.08 -11.92
CA ALA A 104 6.03 8.70 -12.06
C ALA A 104 5.61 9.45 -10.78
N VAL A 105 5.76 8.82 -9.61
CA VAL A 105 5.42 9.43 -8.32
C VAL A 105 6.29 10.66 -8.02
N LYS A 106 7.61 10.57 -8.22
CA LYS A 106 8.55 11.67 -7.98
C LYS A 106 8.32 12.85 -8.90
N THR A 107 8.24 12.60 -10.22
CA THR A 107 8.03 13.66 -11.22
C THR A 107 6.81 14.50 -10.89
N TYR A 108 5.71 13.86 -10.49
CA TYR A 108 4.51 14.61 -10.16
C TYR A 108 4.61 15.34 -8.82
N LYS A 109 5.27 14.75 -7.82
CA LYS A 109 5.52 15.47 -6.57
C LYS A 109 6.37 16.71 -6.80
N GLU A 110 7.43 16.62 -7.59
CA GLU A 110 8.29 17.76 -7.93
C GLU A 110 7.53 18.87 -8.66
N LEU A 111 6.61 18.52 -9.56
CA LEU A 111 5.85 19.48 -10.34
C LEU A 111 4.70 20.14 -9.58
N TYR A 112 4.08 19.44 -8.62
CA TYR A 112 2.80 19.85 -8.02
C TYR A 112 2.78 19.87 -6.49
N ASP A 113 3.89 19.56 -5.82
CA ASP A 113 4.04 19.43 -4.36
C ASP A 113 2.99 18.50 -3.70
N GLN A 114 2.54 17.49 -4.44
CA GLN A 114 1.55 16.53 -3.95
C GLN A 114 1.71 15.15 -4.59
N PHE A 115 1.23 14.11 -3.90
CA PHE A 115 1.14 12.79 -4.51
C PHE A 115 0.04 12.73 -5.56
N THR A 116 0.39 12.12 -6.69
CA THR A 116 -0.53 11.90 -7.81
C THR A 116 -1.57 10.87 -7.45
N TYR A 117 -1.18 9.79 -6.77
CA TYR A 117 -1.92 8.55 -6.68
C TYR A 117 -2.29 8.24 -5.23
N ASP A 118 -3.48 7.70 -5.06
CA ASP A 118 -3.94 7.11 -3.80
C ASP A 118 -3.40 5.68 -3.67
N ILE A 119 -3.38 4.94 -4.79
CA ILE A 119 -2.92 3.56 -4.86
C ILE A 119 -1.99 3.37 -6.06
N VAL A 120 -0.90 2.60 -5.87
CA VAL A 120 -0.01 2.19 -6.96
C VAL A 120 0.14 0.66 -6.96
N PHE A 121 -0.15 0.03 -8.10
CA PHE A 121 0.11 -1.39 -8.33
C PHE A 121 1.47 -1.60 -8.98
N ILE A 122 2.28 -2.50 -8.42
CA ILE A 122 3.57 -2.86 -9.02
C ILE A 122 3.65 -4.37 -9.19
N GLY A 123 4.07 -4.80 -10.39
CA GLY A 123 4.32 -6.20 -10.69
C GLY A 123 5.55 -6.73 -9.93
N LEU A 124 5.44 -7.94 -9.36
CA LEU A 124 6.60 -8.68 -8.87
C LEU A 124 7.12 -9.63 -9.93
N TYR A 125 8.43 -9.55 -10.16
CA TYR A 125 9.23 -10.59 -10.80
C TYR A 125 10.16 -11.23 -9.76
N GLU A 126 10.72 -12.41 -10.02
CA GLU A 126 11.58 -13.12 -9.04
C GLU A 126 12.83 -12.29 -8.65
N ASN A 127 13.32 -12.42 -7.40
CA ASN A 127 14.44 -11.66 -6.77
C ASN A 127 14.17 -10.20 -6.30
N PHE A 128 12.97 -9.92 -5.79
CA PHE A 128 12.44 -8.56 -5.56
C PHE A 128 12.58 -7.96 -4.15
N LYS A 129 13.19 -8.65 -3.18
CA LYS A 129 13.18 -8.21 -1.77
C LYS A 129 13.85 -6.84 -1.58
N GLU A 130 15.07 -6.67 -2.07
CA GLU A 130 15.82 -5.41 -1.92
C GLU A 130 15.19 -4.27 -2.70
N GLU A 131 14.80 -4.50 -3.96
CA GLU A 131 14.11 -3.50 -4.78
C GLU A 131 12.80 -3.04 -4.15
N THR A 132 12.01 -3.97 -3.59
CA THR A 132 10.77 -3.63 -2.88
C THR A 132 11.05 -2.75 -1.67
N ILE A 133 12.03 -3.11 -0.84
CA ILE A 133 12.41 -2.33 0.35
C ILE A 133 12.90 -0.94 -0.06
N ASN A 134 13.80 -0.85 -1.04
CA ASN A 134 14.33 0.42 -1.54
C ASN A 134 13.21 1.30 -2.08
N PHE A 135 12.28 0.72 -2.85
CA PHE A 135 11.10 1.43 -3.32
C PHE A 135 10.26 2.00 -2.18
N ILE A 136 9.96 1.19 -1.16
CA ILE A 136 9.15 1.63 -0.01
C ILE A 136 9.87 2.76 0.75
N LEU A 137 11.18 2.64 0.96
CA LEU A 137 11.99 3.67 1.61
C LEU A 137 12.02 4.96 0.79
N GLU A 138 12.22 4.85 -0.51
CA GLU A 138 12.18 6.00 -1.42
C GLU A 138 10.82 6.68 -1.39
N LEU A 139 9.72 5.92 -1.44
CA LEU A 139 8.40 6.48 -1.27
C LEU A 139 8.28 7.20 0.06
N LYS A 140 8.61 6.57 1.20
CA LYS A 140 8.51 7.22 2.51
C LYS A 140 9.23 8.58 2.56
N ASN A 141 10.36 8.69 1.87
CA ASN A 141 11.16 9.91 1.80
C ASN A 141 10.70 10.91 0.72
N CYS A 142 9.87 10.51 -0.24
CA CYS A 142 9.40 11.44 -1.25
C CYS A 142 8.57 12.53 -0.60
#